data_AF-A0A101V460-F1
#
_entry.id   AF-A0A101V460-F1
#
_cell.length_a   1.000
_cell.length_b   1.000
_cell.length_c   1.000
_cell.angle_alpha   90.00
_cell.angle_beta   90.00
_cell.angle_gamma   90.00
#
_symmetry.space_group_name_H-M   'P 1'
#
loop_
_entity.id
_entity.type
_entity.pdbx_description
1 polymer ?
#
loop_
_entity_poly.entity_id
_entity_poly.type
_entity_poly.pdbx_seq_one_letter_code
_entity_poly.pdbx_strand_id
1 'polypeptide(L)'
;MAEYIRDCSRRPPEDFLGLLGRKVKVLLDERFEPQDIRVALERLRAKGLHPSVLPSLVNEVVNAAPQAASVPSSASGAGPWASTSTSRYTPYLNPTEPTTFGGRL
;
A
#
# COMPACT_ATOMS: atom_id res chain seq x y z
N MET A 1 -7.64 -20.83 -9.11
CA MET A 1 -8.80 -20.28 -9.87
C MET A 1 -10.12 -20.92 -9.46
N ALA A 2 -10.22 -22.25 -9.41
CA ALA A 2 -11.44 -22.92 -8.95
C ALA A 2 -11.86 -22.47 -7.55
N GLU A 3 -10.92 -22.37 -6.61
CA GLU A 3 -11.14 -21.86 -5.25
C GLU A 3 -11.75 -20.44 -5.27
N TYR A 4 -11.10 -19.48 -5.93
CA TYR A 4 -11.63 -18.12 -6.08
C TYR A 4 -13.07 -18.07 -6.61
N ILE A 5 -13.40 -18.90 -7.61
CA ILE A 5 -14.75 -18.93 -8.20
C ILE A 5 -15.77 -19.52 -7.23
N ARG A 6 -15.39 -20.54 -6.43
CA ARG A 6 -16.26 -21.13 -5.42
C ARG A 6 -16.63 -20.14 -4.33
N ASP A 7 -15.73 -19.20 -4.03
CA ASP A 7 -15.92 -18.17 -3.01
C ASP A 7 -16.66 -16.92 -3.55
N CYS A 8 -17.01 -16.89 -4.84
CA CYS A 8 -17.84 -15.84 -5.42
C CYS A 8 -19.33 -16.20 -5.32
N SER A 9 -20.16 -15.26 -4.83
CA SER A 9 -21.62 -15.44 -4.75
C SER A 9 -22.27 -15.67 -6.12
N ARG A 10 -21.68 -15.11 -7.18
CA ARG A 10 -22.06 -15.31 -8.58
C ARG A 10 -20.82 -15.45 -9.43
N ARG A 11 -20.87 -16.31 -10.45
CA ARG A 11 -19.77 -16.49 -11.40
C ARG A 11 -19.42 -15.14 -12.06
N PRO A 12 -18.17 -14.67 -11.95
CA PRO A 12 -17.71 -13.47 -12.64
C PRO A 12 -17.77 -13.62 -14.17
N PRO A 13 -17.83 -12.52 -14.93
CA PRO A 13 -17.78 -12.55 -16.40
C PRO A 13 -16.56 -13.32 -16.93
N GLU A 14 -16.69 -13.93 -18.11
CA GLU A 14 -15.61 -14.76 -18.67
C GLU A 14 -14.35 -13.94 -19.00
N ASP A 15 -14.50 -12.72 -19.51
CA ASP A 15 -13.38 -11.83 -19.80
C ASP A 15 -12.57 -11.49 -18.54
N PHE A 16 -13.26 -11.30 -17.42
CA PHE A 16 -12.64 -11.07 -16.12
C PHE A 16 -11.81 -12.29 -15.71
N LEU A 17 -12.39 -13.51 -15.81
CA LEU A 17 -11.69 -14.75 -15.47
C LEU A 17 -10.49 -15.01 -16.39
N GLY A 18 -10.63 -14.71 -17.69
CA GLY A 18 -9.57 -14.82 -18.67
C GLY A 18 -8.40 -13.88 -18.38
N LEU A 19 -8.68 -12.62 -18.07
CA LEU A 19 -7.65 -11.65 -17.68
C LEU A 19 -7.00 -12.03 -16.33
N LEU A 20 -7.81 -12.44 -15.36
CA LEU A 20 -7.31 -12.86 -14.04
C LEU A 20 -6.38 -14.07 -14.16
N GLY A 21 -6.76 -15.08 -14.94
CA GLY A 21 -5.92 -16.25 -15.20
C GLY A 21 -4.59 -15.89 -15.87
N ARG A 22 -4.61 -14.96 -16.85
CA ARG A 22 -3.38 -14.45 -17.47
C ARG A 22 -2.45 -13.75 -16.46
N LYS A 23 -3.00 -12.91 -15.58
CA LYS A 23 -2.21 -12.23 -14.54
C LYS A 23 -1.62 -13.20 -13.53
N VAL A 24 -2.39 -14.20 -13.08
CA VAL A 24 -1.89 -15.27 -12.19
C VAL A 24 -0.77 -16.06 -12.85
N LYS A 25 -0.91 -16.41 -14.14
CA LYS A 25 0.16 -17.11 -14.87
C LYS A 25 1.46 -16.30 -14.90
N VAL A 26 1.39 -15.02 -15.24
CA VAL A 26 2.56 -14.13 -15.27
C VAL A 26 3.26 -14.10 -13.90
N LEU A 27 2.51 -13.96 -12.80
CA LEU A 27 3.08 -13.94 -11.46
C LEU A 27 3.76 -15.27 -11.07
N LEU A 28 3.22 -16.40 -11.51
CA LEU A 28 3.84 -17.71 -11.31
C LEU A 28 5.11 -17.89 -12.15
N ASP A 29 5.12 -17.38 -13.39
CA ASP A 29 6.29 -17.37 -14.26
C ASP A 29 7.42 -16.49 -13.65
N GLU A 30 7.06 -15.40 -12.97
CA GLU A 30 7.95 -14.53 -12.18
C GLU A 30 8.42 -15.15 -10.85
N ARG A 31 7.96 -16.36 -10.50
CA ARG A 31 8.33 -17.11 -9.29
C ARG A 31 7.83 -16.52 -7.97
N PHE A 32 6.70 -15.80 -7.99
CA PHE A 32 6.02 -15.46 -6.74
C PHE A 32 5.43 -16.70 -6.06
N GLU A 33 5.49 -16.72 -4.73
CA GLU A 33 4.96 -17.81 -3.92
C GLU A 33 3.44 -17.97 -4.14
N PRO A 34 2.93 -19.20 -4.39
CA PRO A 34 1.51 -19.42 -4.58
C PRO A 34 0.65 -18.98 -3.39
N GLN A 35 1.22 -18.99 -2.18
CA GLN A 35 0.55 -18.52 -0.97
C GLN A 35 0.29 -17.01 -1.00
N ASP A 36 1.25 -16.19 -1.42
CA ASP A 36 1.10 -14.74 -1.52
C ASP A 36 0.06 -14.37 -2.58
N ILE A 37 0.06 -15.09 -3.71
CA ILE A 37 -0.94 -14.92 -4.77
C ILE A 37 -2.35 -15.24 -4.25
N ARG A 38 -2.53 -16.28 -3.43
CA ARG A 38 -3.84 -16.60 -2.81
C ARG A 38 -4.32 -15.50 -1.88
N VAL A 39 -3.43 -14.95 -1.04
CA VAL A 39 -3.76 -13.82 -0.16
C VAL A 39 -4.16 -12.59 -0.97
N ALA A 40 -3.43 -12.28 -2.04
CA ALA A 40 -3.76 -11.17 -2.93
C ALA A 40 -5.10 -11.37 -3.66
N LEU A 41 -5.42 -12.60 -4.09
CA LEU A 41 -6.71 -12.94 -4.71
C LEU A 41 -7.88 -12.76 -3.74
N GLU A 42 -7.69 -13.13 -2.47
CA GLU A 42 -8.70 -12.92 -1.44
C GLU A 42 -8.95 -11.42 -1.19
N ARG A 43 -7.88 -10.61 -1.12
CA ARG A 43 -8.00 -9.14 -1.02
C ARG A 43 -8.69 -8.52 -2.24
N LEU A 44 -8.37 -9.03 -3.44
CA LEU A 44 -8.99 -8.60 -4.69
C LEU A 44 -10.51 -8.85 -4.66
N ARG A 45 -10.92 -10.05 -4.21
CA ARG A 45 -12.31 -10.46 -4.07
C ARG A 45 -13.06 -9.63 -3.05
N ALA A 46 -12.50 -9.51 -1.85
CA ALA A 46 -13.11 -8.78 -0.73
C ALA A 46 -13.38 -7.30 -1.08
N LYS A 47 -12.49 -6.68 -1.86
CA LYS A 47 -12.61 -5.29 -2.29
C LYS A 47 -13.34 -5.11 -3.64
N GLY A 48 -13.65 -6.19 -4.36
CA GLY A 48 -14.30 -6.13 -5.68
C GLY A 48 -13.49 -5.44 -6.77
N LEU A 49 -12.16 -5.59 -6.74
CA LEU A 49 -11.24 -4.84 -7.61
C LEU A 49 -11.03 -5.50 -8.99
N HIS A 50 -10.58 -4.70 -9.96
CA HIS A 50 -10.27 -5.16 -11.32
C HIS A 50 -9.00 -6.03 -11.37
N PRO A 51 -8.93 -7.12 -12.16
CA PRO A 51 -7.82 -8.08 -12.15
C PRO A 51 -6.47 -7.47 -12.54
N SER A 52 -6.43 -6.34 -13.26
CA SER A 52 -5.18 -5.64 -13.56
C SER A 52 -4.43 -5.14 -12.33
N VAL A 53 -5.11 -4.97 -11.18
CA VAL A 53 -4.46 -4.55 -9.93
C VAL A 53 -3.87 -5.72 -9.13
N LEU A 54 -4.08 -6.97 -9.57
CA LEU A 54 -3.56 -8.15 -8.87
C LEU A 54 -2.03 -8.09 -8.62
N PRO A 55 -1.18 -7.69 -9.58
CA PRO A 55 0.26 -7.57 -9.33
C PRO A 55 0.58 -6.56 -8.22
N SER A 56 -0.15 -5.44 -8.15
CA SER A 56 0.01 -4.45 -7.08
C SER A 56 -0.38 -5.02 -5.71
N LEU A 57 -1.43 -5.83 -5.65
CA LEU A 57 -1.82 -6.51 -4.42
C LEU A 57 -0.79 -7.56 -3.98
N VAL A 58 -0.18 -8.29 -4.92
CA VAL A 58 0.92 -9.20 -4.60
C VAL A 58 2.11 -8.42 -4.07
N ASN A 59 2.46 -7.30 -4.71
CA ASN A 59 3.51 -6.41 -4.20
C ASN A 59 3.20 -5.93 -2.77
N GLU A 60 1.97 -5.57 -2.45
CA GLU A 60 1.56 -5.23 -1.09
C GLU A 60 1.68 -6.40 -0.11
N VAL A 61 1.38 -7.63 -0.54
CA VAL A 61 1.48 -8.83 0.32
C VAL A 61 2.94 -9.15 0.61
N VAL A 62 3.78 -9.19 -0.42
CA VAL A 62 5.20 -9.52 -0.32
C VAL A 62 5.97 -8.44 0.45
N ASN A 63 5.62 -7.17 0.27
CA ASN A 63 6.24 -6.05 0.96
C ASN A 63 5.44 -5.56 2.18
N ALA A 64 4.44 -6.32 2.62
CA ALA A 64 3.78 -6.00 3.89
C ALA A 64 4.85 -6.15 4.98
N ALA A 65 5.29 -5.02 5.54
CA ALA A 65 6.08 -5.08 6.76
C ALA A 65 5.27 -5.91 7.77
N PRO A 66 5.89 -6.80 8.56
CA PRO A 66 5.21 -7.38 9.70
C PRO A 66 4.62 -6.19 10.45
N GLN A 67 3.31 -6.17 10.59
CA GLN A 67 2.58 -5.09 11.23
C GLN A 67 3.12 -5.01 12.65
N ALA A 68 4.20 -4.25 12.82
CA ALA A 68 4.80 -3.96 14.09
C ALA A 68 3.68 -3.28 14.82
N ALA A 69 3.09 -4.04 15.74
CA ALA A 69 1.93 -3.69 16.54
C ALA A 69 2.02 -2.20 16.81
N SER A 70 1.14 -1.41 16.16
CA SER A 70 0.91 0.00 16.41
C SER A 70 1.93 0.59 17.37
N VAL A 71 3.17 0.81 16.91
CA VAL A 71 4.05 1.69 17.65
C VAL A 71 3.36 3.02 17.43
N PRO A 72 2.74 3.64 18.45
CA PRO A 72 2.19 4.98 18.25
C PRO A 72 3.32 5.77 17.61
N SER A 73 3.01 6.50 16.53
CA SER A 73 3.95 7.45 15.98
C SER A 73 4.34 8.40 17.10
N SER A 74 5.39 8.05 17.84
CA SER A 74 6.18 9.00 18.59
C SER A 74 6.82 9.83 17.49
N ALA A 75 6.14 10.91 17.13
CA ALA A 75 6.79 12.12 16.68
C ALA A 75 7.71 12.58 17.81
N SER A 76 8.82 11.87 17.98
CA SER A 76 9.93 12.22 18.83
C SER A 76 11.11 11.87 17.97
N GLY A 77 11.72 12.89 17.36
CA GLY A 77 12.83 12.79 16.44
C GLY A 77 14.12 12.30 17.11
N ALA A 78 14.06 11.13 17.74
CA ALA A 78 15.17 10.48 18.41
C ALA A 78 15.37 9.09 17.79
N GLY A 79 15.53 9.04 16.47
CA GLY A 79 16.09 7.88 15.79
C GLY A 79 17.62 7.87 15.95
N PRO A 80 18.30 6.72 15.84
CA PRO A 80 19.74 6.60 16.08
C PRO A 80 20.62 7.43 15.13
N TRP A 81 20.07 7.91 14.01
CA TRP A 81 20.73 8.84 13.10
C TRP A 81 20.83 10.26 13.67
N ALA A 82 20.03 10.60 14.67
CA ALA A 82 20.04 11.91 15.34
C ALA A 82 21.23 12.08 16.31
N SER A 83 21.87 10.98 16.73
CA SER A 83 22.94 11.04 17.74
C SER A 83 24.33 11.29 17.17
N THR A 84 24.48 11.35 15.84
CA THR A 84 25.79 11.60 15.19
C THR A 84 25.69 12.68 14.14
N SER A 85 25.21 13.86 14.52
CA SER A 85 25.60 15.05 13.77
C SER A 85 25.56 16.27 14.67
N THR A 86 26.76 16.69 15.08
CA THR A 86 27.13 18.10 15.13
C THR A 86 26.90 18.71 13.74
N SER A 87 25.64 18.91 13.37
CA SER A 87 25.25 19.63 12.17
C SER A 87 24.05 20.48 12.53
N ARG A 88 24.26 21.80 12.42
CA ARG A 88 23.36 22.87 12.82
C ARG A 88 22.17 22.93 11.86
N TYR A 89 21.32 21.91 11.87
CA TYR A 89 20.05 21.99 11.14
C TYR A 89 19.06 22.78 11.98
N THR A 90 18.93 24.07 11.69
CA THR A 90 17.83 24.91 12.18
C THR A 90 16.66 24.78 11.20
N PRO A 91 15.54 24.15 11.58
CA PRO A 91 14.35 24.18 10.74
C PRO A 91 13.86 25.63 10.59
N TYR A 92 13.39 26.00 9.40
CA TYR A 92 12.76 27.31 9.19
C TYR A 92 11.48 27.36 10.02
N LEU A 93 11.48 28.17 11.08
CA LEU A 93 10.25 28.54 11.77
C LEU A 93 9.45 29.46 10.83
N ASN A 94 8.21 29.08 10.52
CA ASN A 94 7.27 29.94 9.83
C ASN A 94 6.81 31.03 10.83
N PRO A 95 7.13 32.32 10.62
CA PRO A 95 6.63 33.37 11.50
C PRO A 95 5.12 33.51 11.26
N THR A 96 4.32 33.05 12.23
CA THR A 96 2.88 33.26 12.25
C THR A 96 2.60 34.72 12.60
N GLU A 97 2.68 35.61 11.62
CA GLU A 97 2.11 36.94 11.73
C GLU A 97 1.01 37.10 10.66
N PRO A 98 -0.27 37.22 11.05
CA PRO A 98 -1.33 37.50 10.08
C PRO A 98 -1.15 38.93 9.59
N THR A 99 -0.77 39.08 8.32
CA THR A 99 -0.62 40.39 7.67
C THR A 99 -2.00 41.04 7.53
N THR A 100 -2.40 41.84 8.51
CA THR A 100 -3.61 42.68 8.40
C THR A 100 -3.32 43.80 7.40
N PHE A 101 -3.95 43.73 6.23
CA PHE A 101 -3.88 44.77 5.21
C PHE A 101 -4.81 45.93 5.62
N GLY A 102 -4.29 46.87 6.41
CA GLY A 102 -5.03 48.05 6.88
C GLY A 102 -4.50 49.34 6.26
N GLY A 103 -5.03 49.72 5.10
CA GLY A 103 -4.86 51.08 4.56
C GLY A 103 -5.74 52.07 5.32
N ARG A 104 -5.16 53.18 5.78
CA ARG A 104 -5.92 54.31 6.36
C ARG A 104 -6.31 55.30 5.26
N LEU A 105 -7.55 55.77 5.33
CA LEU A 105 -8.08 56.95 4.63
C LEU A 105 -7.44 58.23 5.17
#